data_AF-A0A350QRN5-F1
#
_entry.id   AF-A0A350QRN5-F1
#
_cell.length_a   1.000
_cell.length_b   1.000
_cell.length_c   1.000
_cell.angle_alpha   90.00
_cell.angle_beta   90.00
_cell.angle_gamma   90.00
#
_symmetry.space_group_name_H-M   'P 1'
#
loop_
_entity.id
_entity.type
_entity.pdbx_description
1 polymer ?
#
loop_
_entity_poly.entity_id
_entity_poly.type
_entity_poly.pdbx_seq_one_letter_code
_entity_poly.pdbx_strand_id
1 'polypeptide(L)'
;EILDMEAIRHAGVRIGVDPLGGASLPLWAPIAERWQLDLTVVNDALDPRFGFMHVDGDGRVRMDCSSAHAMAGMLEIRNQYDVSFGNDPDADRHGVVVPGRGLLNPNHYLAVAIGHLIDTRTDWPAGIDVGKTIVTSGMVDRVLARRGRTPWEVPVGFKWFSGGLFDGSLCFGGEESAGASFLRFDGRPWSTDKDGLLLCLLAAEITATTGKDPGQHYDELESEFGAPIYRRINANASFEEKSRLKKLSPDDVTADTLAGETITSKMVAAPGNEAPIGGLKVTTEHGWFAARPSGTEDIYKIYAESFRDEAHVETILSEAQSIVDDALAGE
;
A
#
# COMPACT_ATOMS: atom_id res chain seq x y z
N GLU A 1 7.09 -12.48 -19.12
CA GLU A 1 7.08 -13.58 -18.12
C GLU A 1 6.30 -13.24 -16.85
N ILE A 2 6.33 -11.99 -16.36
CA ILE A 2 5.49 -11.54 -15.24
C ILE A 2 4.48 -10.43 -15.59
N LEU A 3 4.84 -9.60 -16.56
CA LEU A 3 4.04 -8.49 -17.08
C LEU A 3 3.77 -8.66 -18.57
N ASP A 4 2.66 -8.11 -19.05
CA ASP A 4 2.32 -8.04 -20.46
C ASP A 4 2.98 -6.81 -21.11
N MET A 5 4.29 -6.91 -21.30
CA MET A 5 5.11 -5.86 -21.90
C MET A 5 4.72 -5.57 -23.36
N GLU A 6 4.18 -6.56 -24.07
CA GLU A 6 3.71 -6.39 -25.45
C GLU A 6 2.43 -5.56 -25.49
N ALA A 7 1.50 -5.74 -24.54
CA ALA A 7 0.33 -4.87 -24.43
C ALA A 7 0.75 -3.42 -24.19
N ILE A 8 1.69 -3.16 -23.27
CA ILE A 8 2.20 -1.81 -23.00
C ILE A 8 2.79 -1.18 -24.27
N ARG A 9 3.64 -1.93 -24.98
CA ARG A 9 4.25 -1.49 -26.24
C ARG A 9 3.20 -1.19 -27.31
N HIS A 10 2.25 -2.10 -27.54
CA HIS A 10 1.23 -1.95 -28.58
C HIS A 10 0.24 -0.81 -28.30
N ALA A 11 -0.11 -0.59 -27.04
CA ALA A 11 -0.96 0.52 -26.63
C ALA A 11 -0.25 1.88 -26.78
N GLY A 12 1.08 1.89 -26.83
CA GLY A 12 1.86 3.13 -26.92
C GLY A 12 1.68 4.00 -25.66
N VAL A 13 1.60 3.37 -24.48
CA VAL A 13 1.44 4.08 -23.21
C VAL A 13 2.63 5.02 -23.01
N ARG A 14 2.37 6.33 -22.85
CA ARG A 14 3.41 7.33 -22.58
C ARG A 14 3.76 7.31 -21.11
N ILE A 15 5.00 6.94 -20.79
CA ILE A 15 5.48 6.69 -19.44
C ILE A 15 6.54 7.72 -19.05
N GLY A 16 6.33 8.41 -17.93
CA GLY A 16 7.35 9.27 -17.31
C GLY A 16 7.96 8.61 -16.08
N VAL A 17 9.28 8.66 -15.90
CA VAL A 17 9.93 8.06 -14.73
C VAL A 17 10.89 9.03 -14.07
N ASP A 18 10.72 9.27 -12.78
CA ASP A 18 11.73 9.91 -11.92
C ASP A 18 12.35 8.87 -10.98
N PRO A 19 13.58 8.40 -11.25
CA PRO A 19 14.27 7.42 -10.42
C PRO A 19 14.72 7.96 -9.06
N LEU A 20 14.53 9.26 -8.77
CA LEU A 20 14.93 9.95 -7.54
C LEU A 20 16.41 9.75 -7.16
N GLY A 21 17.28 9.60 -8.16
CA GLY A 21 18.72 9.29 -8.00
C GLY A 21 18.99 7.95 -7.32
N GLY A 22 18.06 7.00 -7.43
CA GLY A 22 18.14 5.66 -6.84
C GLY A 22 18.79 4.61 -7.73
N ALA A 23 18.88 3.39 -7.20
CA ALA A 23 19.44 2.22 -7.87
C ALA A 23 18.64 1.76 -9.10
N SER A 24 17.41 2.24 -9.28
CA SER A 24 16.58 1.93 -10.45
C SER A 24 16.97 2.71 -11.71
N LEU A 25 17.69 3.85 -11.58
CA LEU A 25 18.09 4.69 -12.71
C LEU A 25 18.73 3.92 -13.88
N PRO A 26 19.76 3.07 -13.69
CA PRO A 26 20.38 2.33 -14.79
C PRO A 26 19.49 1.22 -15.38
N LEU A 27 18.33 0.93 -14.80
CA LEU A 27 17.43 -0.14 -15.25
C LEU A 27 16.37 0.38 -16.23
N TRP A 28 15.92 1.62 -16.07
CA TRP A 28 14.81 2.16 -16.85
C TRP A 28 15.10 2.30 -18.34
N ALA A 29 16.27 2.81 -18.71
CA ALA A 29 16.65 2.93 -20.12
C ALA A 29 16.78 1.56 -20.82
N PRO A 30 17.46 0.54 -20.24
CA PRO A 30 17.46 -0.81 -20.80
C PRO A 30 16.07 -1.45 -20.92
N ILE A 31 15.16 -1.20 -19.97
CA ILE A 31 13.77 -1.68 -20.06
C ILE A 31 13.06 -1.05 -21.26
N ALA A 32 13.17 0.28 -21.40
CA ALA A 32 12.57 1.02 -22.50
C ALA A 32 13.09 0.56 -23.87
N GLU A 33 14.41 0.40 -24.01
CA GLU A 33 15.04 -0.05 -25.26
C GLU A 33 14.63 -1.48 -25.61
N ARG A 34 14.74 -2.41 -24.66
CA ARG A 34 14.46 -3.83 -24.89
C ARG A 34 13.03 -4.07 -25.34
N TRP A 35 12.08 -3.38 -24.72
CA TRP A 35 10.64 -3.55 -24.97
C TRP A 35 10.05 -2.46 -25.87
N GLN A 36 10.87 -1.55 -26.40
CA GLN A 36 10.46 -0.45 -27.27
C GLN A 36 9.29 0.37 -26.68
N LEU A 37 9.39 0.71 -25.39
CA LEU A 37 8.35 1.47 -24.70
C LEU A 37 8.54 2.98 -24.93
N ASP A 38 7.43 3.72 -24.99
CA ASP A 38 7.46 5.20 -24.94
C ASP A 38 7.68 5.65 -23.49
N LEU A 39 8.89 5.39 -22.99
CA LEU A 39 9.29 5.64 -21.60
C LEU A 39 10.42 6.67 -21.58
N THR A 40 10.19 7.76 -20.85
CA THR A 40 11.15 8.85 -20.66
C THR A 40 11.59 8.92 -19.20
N VAL A 41 12.90 8.80 -18.96
CA VAL A 41 13.50 9.17 -17.67
C VAL A 41 13.58 10.70 -17.62
N VAL A 42 12.83 11.31 -16.71
CA VAL A 42 12.66 12.77 -16.65
C VAL A 42 13.77 13.46 -15.85
N ASN A 43 14.51 12.68 -15.06
CA ASN A 43 15.61 13.13 -14.23
C ASN A 43 16.65 12.00 -14.13
N ASP A 44 17.85 12.24 -14.67
CA ASP A 44 18.98 11.30 -14.65
C ASP A 44 20.07 11.71 -13.65
N ALA A 45 19.79 12.69 -12.78
CA ALA A 45 20.77 13.20 -11.83
C ALA A 45 21.15 12.16 -10.77
N LEU A 46 22.46 11.93 -10.65
CA LEU A 46 23.06 11.12 -9.59
C LEU A 46 24.01 11.99 -8.75
N ASP A 47 23.49 12.54 -7.65
CA ASP A 47 24.23 13.35 -6.67
C ASP A 47 24.06 12.72 -5.28
N PRO A 48 25.14 12.30 -4.59
CA PRO A 48 25.06 11.76 -3.23
C PRO A 48 24.43 12.72 -2.19
N ARG A 49 24.33 14.01 -2.52
CA ARG A 49 23.66 15.03 -1.70
C ARG A 49 22.18 15.17 -2.01
N PHE A 50 21.69 14.54 -3.09
CA PHE A 50 20.30 14.62 -3.56
C PHE A 50 19.80 16.06 -3.76
N GLY A 51 20.68 16.97 -4.21
CA GLY A 51 20.38 18.40 -4.34
C GLY A 51 19.33 18.75 -5.41
N PHE A 52 18.95 17.78 -6.24
CA PHE A 52 17.87 17.89 -7.24
C PHE A 52 16.47 17.59 -6.66
N MET A 53 16.40 17.01 -5.46
CA MET A 53 15.12 16.64 -4.84
C MET A 53 14.37 17.87 -4.35
N HIS A 54 13.05 17.82 -4.48
CA HIS A 54 12.18 18.65 -3.65
C HIS A 54 12.22 18.12 -2.20
N VAL A 55 12.17 19.02 -1.22
CA VAL A 55 12.11 18.61 0.19
C VAL A 55 10.77 17.98 0.51
N ASP A 56 10.77 17.00 1.41
CA ASP A 56 9.56 16.35 1.90
C ASP A 56 8.74 17.29 2.81
N GLY A 57 7.56 16.88 3.26
CA GLY A 57 6.64 17.72 4.03
C GLY A 57 7.20 18.28 5.35
N ASP A 58 8.25 17.66 5.89
CA ASP A 58 8.98 18.12 7.09
C ASP A 58 10.20 19.01 6.76
N GLY A 59 10.39 19.38 5.49
CA GLY A 59 11.50 20.18 5.00
C GLY A 59 12.82 19.41 4.85
N ARG A 60 12.84 18.09 5.05
CA ARG A 60 14.05 17.26 4.88
C ARG A 60 14.13 16.70 3.47
N VAL A 61 15.35 16.48 2.99
CA VAL A 61 15.56 15.72 1.75
C VAL A 61 15.33 14.24 2.05
N ARG A 62 14.26 13.69 1.45
CA ARG A 62 13.90 12.27 1.53
C ARG A 62 13.39 11.83 0.17
N MET A 63 13.96 10.75 -0.36
CA MET A 63 13.60 10.17 -1.66
C MET A 63 12.40 9.22 -1.50
N ASP A 64 11.31 9.75 -0.96
CA ASP A 64 10.09 8.98 -0.74
C ASP A 64 9.18 9.07 -1.97
N CYS A 65 9.17 8.02 -2.78
CA CYS A 65 8.33 7.93 -3.97
C CYS A 65 6.81 7.97 -3.67
N SER A 66 6.41 7.81 -2.41
CA SER A 66 5.02 7.94 -1.97
C SER A 66 4.66 9.31 -1.38
N SER A 67 5.63 10.24 -1.29
CA SER A 67 5.39 11.60 -0.83
C SER A 67 5.09 12.54 -2.00
N ALA A 68 3.95 13.23 -1.94
CA ALA A 68 3.61 14.26 -2.92
C ALA A 68 4.59 15.45 -2.90
N HIS A 69 5.26 15.70 -1.75
CA HIS A 69 6.27 16.75 -1.65
C HIS A 69 7.57 16.36 -2.36
N ALA A 70 8.07 15.15 -2.11
CA ALA A 70 9.26 14.64 -2.77
C ALA A 70 9.04 14.44 -4.29
N MET A 71 7.84 14.00 -4.68
CA MET A 71 7.42 13.78 -6.07
C MET A 71 6.93 15.04 -6.79
N ALA A 72 7.10 16.24 -6.20
CA ALA A 72 6.54 17.49 -6.75
C ALA A 72 6.95 17.73 -8.21
N GLY A 73 8.22 17.49 -8.57
CA GLY A 73 8.69 17.64 -9.96
C GLY A 73 7.95 16.74 -10.94
N MET A 74 7.68 15.48 -10.58
CA MET A 74 6.87 14.58 -11.42
C MET A 74 5.40 15.04 -11.50
N LEU A 75 4.84 15.55 -10.39
CA LEU A 75 3.46 16.05 -10.35
C LEU A 75 3.24 17.27 -11.26
N GLU A 76 4.24 18.12 -11.44
CA GLU A 76 4.20 19.28 -12.35
C GLU A 76 4.07 18.87 -13.82
N ILE A 77 4.74 17.78 -14.21
CA ILE A 77 4.78 17.30 -15.60
C ILE A 77 3.81 16.15 -15.88
N ARG A 78 3.01 15.72 -14.89
CA ARG A 78 2.14 14.53 -14.99
C ARG A 78 1.23 14.49 -16.22
N ASN A 79 0.76 15.64 -16.71
CA ASN A 79 -0.15 15.73 -17.86
C ASN A 79 0.52 15.42 -19.21
N GLN A 80 1.85 15.26 -19.23
CA GLN A 80 2.61 14.89 -20.43
C GLN A 80 2.58 13.37 -20.68
N TYR A 81 2.20 12.59 -19.67
CA TYR A 81 2.24 11.13 -19.66
C TYR A 81 0.85 10.55 -19.35
N ASP A 82 0.64 9.30 -19.75
CA ASP A 82 -0.57 8.55 -19.39
C ASP A 82 -0.46 7.95 -17.99
N VAL A 83 0.76 7.54 -17.62
CA VAL A 83 1.13 7.14 -16.26
C VAL A 83 2.60 7.47 -15.99
N SER A 84 2.94 7.84 -14.77
CA SER A 84 4.31 8.12 -14.37
C SER A 84 4.69 7.45 -13.06
N PHE A 85 6.00 7.26 -12.88
CA PHE A 85 6.57 6.46 -11.80
C PHE A 85 7.62 7.21 -10.98
N GLY A 86 7.74 6.82 -9.71
CA GLY A 86 8.90 7.08 -8.89
C GLY A 86 9.30 5.84 -8.10
N ASN A 87 10.58 5.70 -7.78
CA ASN A 87 11.09 4.69 -6.85
C ASN A 87 11.99 5.35 -5.83
N ASP A 88 12.02 4.81 -4.62
CA ASP A 88 13.01 5.17 -3.62
C ASP A 88 14.39 4.56 -3.94
N PRO A 89 15.46 4.91 -3.21
CA PRO A 89 16.83 4.62 -3.64
C PRO A 89 17.18 3.14 -3.78
N ASP A 90 16.55 2.26 -3.02
CA ASP A 90 16.67 0.80 -3.08
C ASP A 90 15.65 0.15 -4.02
N ALA A 91 14.70 0.94 -4.54
CA ALA A 91 13.74 0.57 -5.58
C ALA A 91 12.80 -0.59 -5.22
N ASP A 92 12.58 -0.82 -3.94
CA ASP A 92 11.64 -1.80 -3.42
C ASP A 92 10.22 -1.21 -3.30
N ARG A 93 10.08 0.13 -3.29
CA ARG A 93 8.80 0.84 -3.28
C ARG A 93 8.48 1.53 -4.60
N HIS A 94 7.20 1.86 -4.77
CA HIS A 94 6.65 2.47 -5.97
C HIS A 94 5.82 3.72 -5.65
N GLY A 95 5.98 4.75 -6.47
CA GLY A 95 5.06 5.88 -6.60
C GLY A 95 4.39 5.83 -7.96
N VAL A 96 3.05 5.86 -8.01
CA VAL A 96 2.29 5.88 -9.26
C VAL A 96 1.57 7.22 -9.38
N VAL A 97 1.89 7.96 -10.43
CA VAL A 97 1.31 9.27 -10.73
C VAL A 97 0.46 9.15 -11.99
N VAL A 98 -0.77 9.65 -11.94
CA VAL A 98 -1.70 9.70 -13.08
C VAL A 98 -2.25 11.12 -13.26
N PRO A 99 -2.63 11.55 -14.48
CA PRO A 99 -3.07 12.92 -14.73
C PRO A 99 -4.24 13.36 -13.84
N GLY A 100 -5.27 12.51 -13.71
CA GLY A 100 -6.52 12.83 -13.03
C GLY A 100 -6.45 12.92 -11.50
N ARG A 101 -5.59 12.11 -10.87
CA ARG A 101 -5.46 12.02 -9.41
C ARG A 101 -4.11 12.49 -8.86
N GLY A 102 -3.13 12.80 -9.71
CA GLY A 102 -1.76 13.06 -9.24
C GLY A 102 -1.12 11.78 -8.71
N LEU A 103 -0.39 11.88 -7.60
CA LEU A 103 0.21 10.73 -6.93
C LEU A 103 -0.89 9.92 -6.23
N LEU A 104 -1.03 8.66 -6.63
CA LEU A 104 -1.99 7.75 -6.00
C LEU A 104 -1.54 7.41 -4.58
N ASN A 105 -2.51 7.40 -3.66
CA ASN A 105 -2.30 6.82 -2.34
C ASN A 105 -1.94 5.32 -2.52
N PRO A 106 -0.93 4.80 -1.82
CA PRO A 106 -0.50 3.41 -1.98
C PRO A 106 -1.63 2.40 -1.77
N ASN A 107 -2.51 2.60 -0.79
CA ASN A 107 -3.67 1.72 -0.57
C ASN A 107 -4.60 1.66 -1.78
N HIS A 108 -4.76 2.79 -2.48
CA HIS A 108 -5.64 2.87 -3.64
C HIS A 108 -5.07 2.02 -4.78
N TYR A 109 -3.76 2.17 -5.03
CA TYR A 109 -3.09 1.43 -6.07
C TYR A 109 -3.03 -0.07 -5.75
N LEU A 110 -2.78 -0.47 -4.49
CA LEU A 110 -2.81 -1.87 -4.07
C LEU A 110 -4.17 -2.53 -4.35
N ALA A 111 -5.29 -1.86 -4.05
CA ALA A 111 -6.62 -2.39 -4.31
C ALA A 111 -6.87 -2.62 -5.82
N VAL A 112 -6.43 -1.69 -6.65
CA VAL A 112 -6.53 -1.79 -8.11
C VAL A 112 -5.62 -2.91 -8.65
N ALA A 113 -4.37 -2.94 -8.22
CA ALA A 113 -3.39 -3.96 -8.63
C ALA A 113 -3.88 -5.37 -8.30
N ILE A 114 -4.38 -5.59 -7.08
CA ILE A 114 -4.93 -6.88 -6.64
C ILE A 114 -6.13 -7.27 -7.52
N GLY A 115 -7.07 -6.36 -7.74
CA GLY A 115 -8.24 -6.62 -8.57
C GLY A 115 -7.85 -7.02 -10.00
N HIS A 116 -6.96 -6.24 -10.62
CA HIS A 116 -6.47 -6.51 -11.97
C HIS A 116 -5.72 -7.84 -12.08
N LEU A 117 -4.80 -8.14 -11.15
CA LEU A 117 -4.04 -9.38 -11.17
C LEU A 117 -4.95 -10.61 -11.05
N ILE A 118 -5.94 -10.58 -10.16
CA ILE A 118 -6.87 -11.71 -10.00
C ILE A 118 -7.71 -11.94 -11.26
N ASP A 119 -8.12 -10.85 -11.94
CA ASP A 119 -8.96 -10.94 -13.13
C ASP A 119 -8.17 -11.39 -14.37
N THR A 120 -6.87 -11.11 -14.42
CA THR A 120 -6.05 -11.35 -15.63
C THR A 120 -5.11 -12.54 -15.52
N ARG A 121 -4.72 -12.98 -14.33
CA ARG A 121 -3.79 -14.09 -14.12
C ARG A 121 -4.55 -15.42 -14.00
N THR A 122 -5.18 -15.84 -15.11
CA THR A 122 -6.08 -17.01 -15.15
C THR A 122 -5.39 -18.36 -14.94
N ASP A 123 -4.07 -18.42 -15.14
CA ASP A 123 -3.28 -19.65 -14.96
C ASP A 123 -2.86 -19.90 -13.50
N TRP A 124 -3.10 -18.94 -12.61
CA TRP A 124 -2.84 -19.14 -11.19
C TRP A 124 -3.82 -20.14 -10.57
N PRO A 125 -3.38 -20.92 -9.55
CA PRO A 125 -4.26 -21.83 -8.84
C PRO A 125 -5.52 -21.12 -8.32
N ALA A 126 -6.68 -21.71 -8.57
CA ALA A 126 -7.94 -21.15 -8.09
C ALA A 126 -7.90 -20.98 -6.56
N GLY A 127 -8.14 -19.75 -6.09
CA GLY A 127 -8.16 -19.43 -4.67
C GLY A 127 -6.80 -19.10 -4.04
N ILE A 128 -5.68 -19.13 -4.78
CA ILE A 128 -4.32 -18.81 -4.30
C ILE A 128 -4.24 -17.54 -3.44
N ASP A 129 -3.70 -17.58 -2.23
CA ASP A 129 -3.86 -16.50 -1.25
C ASP A 129 -3.37 -15.12 -1.71
N VAL A 130 -4.02 -14.07 -1.20
CA VAL A 130 -3.66 -12.65 -1.44
C VAL A 130 -3.28 -12.02 -0.12
N GLY A 131 -2.01 -11.67 0.03
CA GLY A 131 -1.42 -11.16 1.25
C GLY A 131 -1.60 -9.67 1.43
N LYS A 132 -1.99 -9.29 2.64
CA LYS A 132 -2.25 -7.90 3.04
C LYS A 132 -1.77 -7.68 4.48
N THR A 133 -1.17 -6.53 4.80
CA THR A 133 -0.89 -6.17 6.20
C THR A 133 -2.16 -5.72 6.92
N ILE A 134 -2.19 -5.92 8.24
CA ILE A 134 -3.34 -5.61 9.09
C ILE A 134 -3.76 -4.12 9.10
N VAL A 135 -2.90 -3.23 8.60
CA VAL A 135 -3.18 -1.79 8.52
C VAL A 135 -3.35 -1.31 7.08
N THR A 136 -3.32 -2.20 6.08
CA THR A 136 -3.70 -1.85 4.71
C THR A 136 -5.22 -1.64 4.64
N SER A 137 -5.66 -0.77 3.73
CA SER A 137 -7.07 -0.39 3.54
C SER A 137 -8.02 -1.58 3.44
N GLY A 138 -9.20 -1.44 4.03
CA GLY A 138 -10.35 -2.32 3.89
C GLY A 138 -10.90 -2.40 2.46
N MET A 139 -10.46 -1.51 1.56
CA MET A 139 -10.86 -1.56 0.15
C MET A 139 -10.42 -2.88 -0.47
N VAL A 140 -9.24 -3.38 -0.10
CA VAL A 140 -8.73 -4.69 -0.55
C VAL A 140 -9.71 -5.81 -0.17
N ASP A 141 -10.26 -5.77 1.05
CA ASP A 141 -11.23 -6.75 1.54
C ASP A 141 -12.51 -6.73 0.69
N ARG A 142 -13.01 -5.53 0.35
CA ARG A 142 -14.20 -5.37 -0.52
C ARG A 142 -13.94 -5.86 -1.95
N VAL A 143 -12.76 -5.53 -2.51
CA VAL A 143 -12.32 -6.02 -3.82
C VAL A 143 -12.25 -7.55 -3.87
N LEU A 144 -11.73 -8.19 -2.82
CA LEU A 144 -11.65 -9.64 -2.72
C LEU A 144 -13.01 -10.30 -2.46
N ALA A 145 -13.82 -9.71 -1.58
CA ALA A 145 -15.13 -10.23 -1.20
C ALA A 145 -16.09 -10.31 -2.40
N ARG A 146 -16.06 -9.33 -3.31
CA ARG A 146 -16.82 -9.38 -4.58
C ARG A 146 -16.47 -10.61 -5.44
N ARG A 147 -15.26 -11.15 -5.29
CA ARG A 147 -14.76 -12.34 -5.99
C ARG A 147 -14.92 -13.63 -5.16
N GLY A 148 -15.63 -13.56 -4.03
CA GLY A 148 -15.80 -14.68 -3.09
C GLY A 148 -14.51 -15.06 -2.36
N ARG A 149 -13.61 -14.10 -2.14
CA ARG A 149 -12.29 -14.31 -1.55
C ARG A 149 -12.11 -13.46 -0.29
N THR A 150 -11.22 -13.89 0.60
CA THR A 150 -10.77 -13.13 1.77
C THR A 150 -9.25 -12.93 1.70
N PRO A 151 -8.72 -11.79 2.16
CA PRO A 151 -7.28 -11.60 2.22
C PRO A 151 -6.64 -12.52 3.26
N TRP A 152 -5.41 -12.96 2.97
CA TRP A 152 -4.51 -13.51 3.96
C TRP A 152 -3.86 -12.36 4.74
N GLU A 153 -4.55 -11.92 5.78
CA GLU A 153 -4.17 -10.73 6.56
C GLU A 153 -3.14 -11.07 7.65
N VAL A 154 -1.99 -10.39 7.62
CA VAL A 154 -0.83 -10.65 8.49
C VAL A 154 -0.37 -9.38 9.22
N PRO A 155 0.47 -9.46 10.27
CA PRO A 155 1.00 -8.25 10.91
C PRO A 155 1.82 -7.40 9.94
N VAL A 156 2.12 -6.16 10.31
CA VAL A 156 2.98 -5.29 9.49
C VAL A 156 4.39 -5.88 9.34
N GLY A 157 4.94 -5.83 8.13
CA GLY A 157 6.26 -6.31 7.75
C GLY A 157 6.22 -7.30 6.59
N PHE A 158 6.87 -6.96 5.48
CA PHE A 158 6.92 -7.80 4.27
C PHE A 158 7.44 -9.23 4.47
N LYS A 159 8.22 -9.47 5.54
CA LYS A 159 8.75 -10.80 5.89
C LYS A 159 7.69 -11.91 5.92
N TRP A 160 6.44 -11.57 6.21
CA TRP A 160 5.34 -12.54 6.26
C TRP A 160 4.95 -13.08 4.88
N PHE A 161 5.20 -12.33 3.81
CA PHE A 161 4.85 -12.71 2.45
C PHE A 161 5.96 -13.51 1.75
N SER A 162 7.21 -13.33 2.17
CA SER A 162 8.39 -13.89 1.48
C SER A 162 8.30 -15.40 1.28
N GLY A 163 7.90 -16.15 2.31
CA GLY A 163 7.74 -17.61 2.23
C GLY A 163 6.65 -18.04 1.24
N GLY A 164 5.47 -17.40 1.32
CA GLY A 164 4.34 -17.74 0.44
C GLY A 164 4.55 -17.32 -1.02
N LEU A 165 5.27 -16.23 -1.26
CA LEU A 165 5.71 -15.86 -2.62
C LEU A 165 6.73 -16.89 -3.15
N PHE A 166 7.67 -17.34 -2.30
CA PHE A 166 8.72 -18.28 -2.69
C PHE A 166 8.16 -19.65 -3.11
N ASP A 167 7.20 -20.18 -2.35
CA ASP A 167 6.59 -21.49 -2.63
C ASP A 167 5.36 -21.43 -3.56
N GLY A 168 4.88 -20.22 -3.88
CA GLY A 168 3.73 -20.00 -4.78
C GLY A 168 2.37 -20.24 -4.12
N SER A 169 2.29 -20.29 -2.78
CA SER A 169 1.02 -20.30 -2.05
C SER A 169 0.36 -18.92 -1.98
N LEU A 170 1.14 -17.85 -2.15
CA LEU A 170 0.69 -16.47 -2.14
C LEU A 170 0.93 -15.82 -3.51
N CYS A 171 -0.12 -15.30 -4.14
CA CYS A 171 0.02 -14.67 -5.46
C CYS A 171 0.48 -13.21 -5.41
N PHE A 172 0.24 -12.54 -4.29
CA PHE A 172 0.50 -11.12 -4.07
C PHE A 172 0.79 -10.88 -2.58
N GLY A 173 1.76 -10.04 -2.26
CA GLY A 173 1.94 -9.51 -0.91
C GLY A 173 2.21 -8.01 -0.98
N GLY A 174 1.51 -7.21 -0.18
CA GLY A 174 1.63 -5.75 -0.20
C GLY A 174 1.46 -5.09 1.16
N GLU A 175 2.13 -3.95 1.31
CA GLU A 175 2.09 -3.07 2.48
C GLU A 175 1.62 -1.67 2.06
N GLU A 176 0.83 -1.03 2.91
CA GLU A 176 0.29 0.32 2.75
C GLU A 176 1.38 1.41 2.62
N SER A 177 2.63 1.05 2.91
CA SER A 177 3.83 1.87 2.77
C SER A 177 4.39 1.91 1.34
N ALA A 178 3.60 1.50 0.34
CA ALA A 178 3.95 1.50 -1.09
C ALA A 178 4.97 0.43 -1.51
N GLY A 179 4.96 -0.72 -0.85
CA GLY A 179 5.82 -1.86 -1.19
C GLY A 179 5.00 -3.12 -1.44
N ALA A 180 5.26 -3.82 -2.55
CA ALA A 180 4.58 -5.08 -2.88
C ALA A 180 5.42 -5.94 -3.82
N SER A 181 5.02 -7.21 -3.97
CA SER A 181 5.49 -8.12 -5.03
C SER A 181 4.37 -9.12 -5.37
N PHE A 182 4.46 -9.73 -6.56
CA PHE A 182 3.51 -10.73 -7.02
C PHE A 182 4.18 -11.78 -7.92
N LEU A 183 3.48 -12.88 -8.15
CA LEU A 183 4.00 -14.01 -8.92
C LEU A 183 4.06 -13.72 -10.43
N ARG A 184 4.86 -14.49 -11.13
CA ARG A 184 4.86 -14.54 -12.61
C ARG A 184 3.53 -15.09 -13.12
N PHE A 185 3.28 -14.98 -14.43
CA PHE A 185 2.09 -15.58 -15.06
C PHE A 185 1.96 -17.08 -14.76
N ASP A 186 3.08 -17.80 -14.70
CA ASP A 186 3.14 -19.24 -14.42
C ASP A 186 3.08 -19.61 -12.93
N GLY A 187 2.82 -18.65 -12.05
CA GLY A 187 2.71 -18.87 -10.60
C GLY A 187 4.05 -19.09 -9.88
N ARG A 188 5.20 -18.88 -10.54
CA ARG A 188 6.51 -18.92 -9.87
C ARG A 188 6.93 -17.55 -9.32
N PRO A 189 7.78 -17.50 -8.28
CA PRO A 189 8.28 -16.23 -7.75
C PRO A 189 9.06 -15.42 -8.78
N TRP A 190 8.85 -14.11 -8.79
CA TRP A 190 9.73 -13.15 -9.45
C TRP A 190 10.73 -12.56 -8.46
N SER A 191 10.21 -11.86 -7.45
CA SER A 191 10.95 -11.38 -6.28
C SER A 191 10.20 -11.79 -5.01
N THR A 192 10.93 -12.27 -4.02
CA THR A 192 10.41 -12.59 -2.68
C THR A 192 10.70 -11.48 -1.67
N ASP A 193 11.27 -10.37 -2.15
CA ASP A 193 11.26 -9.06 -1.51
C ASP A 193 10.31 -8.14 -2.31
N LYS A 194 10.06 -6.92 -1.82
CA LYS A 194 9.28 -5.92 -2.57
C LYS A 194 10.02 -5.53 -3.85
N ASP A 195 9.28 -5.21 -4.91
CA ASP A 195 9.82 -4.83 -6.21
C ASP A 195 9.05 -3.63 -6.76
N GLY A 196 9.66 -2.44 -6.64
CA GLY A 196 9.04 -1.19 -7.06
C GLY A 196 8.90 -1.06 -8.57
N LEU A 197 9.86 -1.58 -9.36
CA LEU A 197 9.80 -1.53 -10.81
C LEU A 197 8.66 -2.40 -11.34
N LEU A 198 8.50 -3.58 -10.75
CA LEU A 198 7.41 -4.51 -11.07
C LEU A 198 6.05 -3.84 -10.89
N LEU A 199 5.83 -3.18 -9.75
CA LEU A 199 4.58 -2.50 -9.46
C LEU A 199 4.37 -1.26 -10.33
N CYS A 200 5.41 -0.53 -10.69
CA CYS A 200 5.31 0.57 -11.64
C CYS A 200 4.88 0.08 -13.03
N LEU A 201 5.53 -0.96 -13.57
CA LEU A 201 5.18 -1.50 -14.89
C LEU A 201 3.80 -2.18 -14.90
N LEU A 202 3.33 -2.72 -13.77
CA LEU A 202 1.94 -3.19 -13.64
C LEU A 202 0.93 -2.05 -13.86
N ALA A 203 1.24 -0.82 -13.43
CA ALA A 203 0.36 0.32 -13.66
C ALA A 203 0.26 0.65 -15.16
N ALA A 204 1.37 0.54 -15.90
CA ALA A 204 1.35 0.67 -17.35
C ALA A 204 0.57 -0.48 -18.03
N GLU A 205 0.71 -1.72 -17.54
CA GLU A 205 -0.07 -2.87 -18.03
C GLU A 205 -1.57 -2.65 -17.84
N ILE A 206 -1.99 -2.19 -16.66
CA ILE A 206 -3.39 -1.83 -16.35
C ILE A 206 -3.88 -0.79 -17.35
N THR A 207 -3.13 0.30 -17.55
CA THR A 207 -3.47 1.34 -18.52
C THR A 207 -3.60 0.78 -19.93
N ALA A 208 -2.63 -0.03 -20.37
CA ALA A 208 -2.58 -0.58 -21.71
C ALA A 208 -3.73 -1.55 -22.02
N THR A 209 -4.03 -2.46 -21.09
CA THR A 209 -4.97 -3.56 -21.32
C THR A 209 -6.42 -3.15 -21.10
N THR A 210 -6.66 -2.11 -20.29
CA THR A 210 -8.02 -1.66 -19.96
C THR A 210 -8.41 -0.34 -20.62
N GLY A 211 -7.43 0.42 -21.13
CA GLY A 211 -7.64 1.78 -21.64
C GLY A 211 -7.93 2.81 -20.54
N LYS A 212 -7.72 2.47 -19.27
CA LYS A 212 -7.94 3.33 -18.10
C LYS A 212 -6.74 3.28 -17.16
N ASP A 213 -6.30 4.43 -16.68
CA ASP A 213 -5.22 4.48 -15.69
C ASP A 213 -5.68 3.94 -14.31
N PRO A 214 -4.75 3.52 -13.43
CA PRO A 214 -5.13 2.97 -12.13
C PRO A 214 -5.95 3.92 -11.24
N GLY A 215 -5.83 5.24 -11.41
CA GLY A 215 -6.66 6.20 -10.70
C GLY A 215 -8.13 6.14 -11.12
N GLN A 216 -8.39 5.95 -12.42
CA GLN A 216 -9.75 5.75 -12.94
C GLN A 216 -10.36 4.43 -12.47
N HIS A 217 -9.58 3.35 -12.40
CA HIS A 217 -10.05 2.11 -11.76
C HIS A 217 -10.39 2.32 -10.29
N TYR A 218 -9.63 3.14 -9.59
CA TYR A 218 -9.94 3.47 -8.20
C TYR A 218 -11.21 4.32 -8.07
N ASP A 219 -11.48 5.26 -9.00
CA ASP A 219 -12.76 5.99 -9.06
C ASP A 219 -13.96 5.02 -9.12
N GLU A 220 -13.82 3.93 -9.87
CA GLU A 220 -14.85 2.89 -10.00
C GLU A 220 -15.03 2.10 -8.71
N LEU A 221 -13.93 1.75 -8.04
CA LEU A 221 -13.97 1.10 -6.72
C LEU A 221 -14.62 2.00 -5.67
N GLU A 222 -14.32 3.30 -5.66
CA GLU A 222 -14.99 4.25 -4.76
C GLU A 222 -16.49 4.37 -5.07
N SER A 223 -16.86 4.36 -6.35
CA SER A 223 -18.27 4.43 -6.78
C SER A 223 -19.06 3.20 -6.34
N GLU A 224 -18.42 2.04 -6.32
CA GLU A 224 -19.07 0.77 -5.96
C GLU A 224 -19.07 0.50 -4.45
N PHE A 225 -17.95 0.79 -3.79
CA PHE A 225 -17.71 0.41 -2.40
C PHE A 225 -17.67 1.61 -1.45
N GLY A 226 -17.88 2.82 -1.92
CA GLY A 226 -17.67 4.04 -1.13
C GLY A 226 -16.19 4.46 -1.11
N ALA A 227 -15.95 5.74 -0.80
CA ALA A 227 -14.63 6.36 -0.79
C ALA A 227 -14.05 6.37 0.64
N PRO A 228 -13.19 5.41 1.03
CA PRO A 228 -12.67 5.39 2.37
C PRO A 228 -11.70 6.54 2.64
N ILE A 229 -11.72 7.03 3.88
CA ILE A 229 -10.79 8.03 4.38
C ILE A 229 -9.85 7.34 5.35
N TYR A 230 -8.57 7.33 4.99
CA TYR A 230 -7.51 6.71 5.78
C TYR A 230 -6.66 7.78 6.47
N ARG A 231 -6.35 7.58 7.75
CA ARG A 231 -5.53 8.48 8.56
C ARG A 231 -4.53 7.70 9.40
N ARG A 232 -3.42 8.36 9.72
CA ARG A 232 -2.42 7.85 10.66
C ARG A 232 -1.98 8.97 11.58
N ILE A 233 -2.09 8.76 12.87
CA ILE A 233 -1.59 9.67 13.91
C ILE A 233 -0.52 8.98 14.76
N ASN A 234 0.31 9.79 15.39
CA ASN A 234 1.30 9.35 16.36
C ASN A 234 0.89 9.87 17.74
N ALA A 235 0.98 9.02 18.75
CA ALA A 235 0.75 9.37 20.15
C ALA A 235 1.99 9.02 20.98
N ASN A 236 2.33 9.86 21.96
CA ASN A 236 3.46 9.59 22.83
C ASN A 236 3.19 8.34 23.68
N ALA A 237 4.22 7.54 23.92
CA ALA A 237 4.15 6.45 24.89
C ALA A 237 5.50 6.18 25.52
N SER A 238 5.46 6.02 26.85
CA SER A 238 6.55 5.47 27.65
C SER A 238 6.93 4.06 27.22
N PHE A 239 8.09 3.61 27.67
CA PHE A 239 8.57 2.26 27.43
C PHE A 239 7.61 1.20 28.01
N GLU A 240 7.04 1.47 29.18
CA GLU A 240 6.07 0.64 29.87
C GLU A 240 4.77 0.51 29.07
N GLU A 241 4.21 1.64 28.61
CA GLU A 241 3.02 1.67 27.76
C GLU A 241 3.24 0.90 26.45
N LYS A 242 4.38 1.12 25.77
CA LYS A 242 4.75 0.37 24.56
C LYS A 242 4.86 -1.13 24.82
N SER A 243 5.39 -1.52 25.99
CA SER A 243 5.52 -2.93 26.37
C SER A 243 4.19 -3.57 26.69
N ARG A 244 3.26 -2.81 27.28
CA ARG A 244 1.90 -3.25 27.57
C ARG A 244 1.05 -3.35 26.30
N LEU A 245 1.14 -2.38 25.39
CA LEU A 245 0.44 -2.39 24.09
C LEU A 245 0.73 -3.68 23.29
N LYS A 246 1.96 -4.19 23.34
CA LYS A 246 2.35 -5.45 22.67
C LYS A 246 1.73 -6.70 23.27
N LYS A 247 1.23 -6.62 24.49
CA LYS A 247 0.74 -7.75 25.30
C LYS A 247 -0.75 -7.66 25.59
N LEU A 248 -1.46 -6.71 24.98
CA LEU A 248 -2.90 -6.63 25.11
C LEU A 248 -3.55 -7.94 24.66
N SER A 249 -4.68 -8.22 25.30
CA SER A 249 -5.65 -9.23 24.95
C SER A 249 -6.93 -8.55 24.46
N PRO A 250 -7.82 -9.27 23.75
CA PRO A 250 -9.11 -8.72 23.36
C PRO A 250 -9.96 -8.25 24.54
N ASP A 251 -9.79 -8.88 25.71
CA ASP A 251 -10.55 -8.58 26.94
C ASP A 251 -10.13 -7.24 27.59
N ASP A 252 -8.94 -6.73 27.27
CA ASP A 252 -8.49 -5.41 27.72
C ASP A 252 -9.25 -4.25 27.03
N VAL A 253 -10.05 -4.55 25.99
CA VAL A 253 -10.90 -3.58 25.30
C VAL A 253 -12.33 -3.74 25.81
N THR A 254 -12.74 -2.90 26.75
CA THR A 254 -14.09 -2.93 27.35
C THR A 254 -15.16 -2.26 26.50
N ALA A 255 -14.77 -1.41 25.53
CA ALA A 255 -15.69 -0.77 24.61
C ALA A 255 -16.47 -1.79 23.77
N ASP A 256 -17.77 -1.54 23.59
CA ASP A 256 -18.66 -2.33 22.72
C ASP A 256 -18.98 -1.61 21.40
N THR A 257 -18.65 -0.33 21.31
CA THR A 257 -18.88 0.52 20.14
C THR A 257 -17.64 1.29 19.76
N LEU A 258 -17.52 1.62 18.46
CA LEU A 258 -16.53 2.54 17.91
C LEU A 258 -17.24 3.46 16.90
N ALA A 259 -17.15 4.77 17.11
CA ALA A 259 -17.77 5.82 16.32
C ALA A 259 -19.28 5.61 16.10
N GLY A 260 -19.98 5.12 17.13
CA GLY A 260 -21.41 4.86 17.11
C GLY A 260 -21.83 3.53 16.45
N GLU A 261 -20.88 2.69 16.05
CA GLU A 261 -21.15 1.35 15.48
C GLU A 261 -20.70 0.24 16.43
N THR A 262 -21.40 -0.89 16.42
CA THR A 262 -21.01 -2.07 17.22
C THR A 262 -19.66 -2.61 16.75
N ILE A 263 -18.77 -2.87 17.71
CA ILE A 263 -17.48 -3.51 17.43
C ILE A 263 -17.72 -4.95 16.97
N THR A 264 -17.24 -5.29 15.78
CA THR A 264 -17.37 -6.61 15.16
C THR A 264 -16.17 -7.51 15.45
N SER A 265 -15.00 -6.94 15.75
CA SER A 265 -13.82 -7.71 16.13
C SER A 265 -12.80 -6.88 16.92
N LYS A 266 -12.10 -7.55 17.84
CA LYS A 266 -10.99 -7.05 18.66
C LYS A 266 -9.83 -8.03 18.46
N MET A 267 -8.78 -7.61 17.75
CA MET A 267 -7.72 -8.48 17.27
C MET A 267 -6.37 -8.11 17.89
N VAL A 268 -5.67 -9.10 18.44
CA VAL A 268 -4.27 -8.98 18.91
C VAL A 268 -3.32 -9.93 18.16
N ALA A 269 -3.89 -10.84 17.35
CA ALA A 269 -3.21 -11.71 16.41
C ALA A 269 -3.86 -11.56 15.04
N ALA A 270 -3.07 -11.67 13.97
CA ALA A 270 -3.57 -11.49 12.61
C ALA A 270 -4.30 -12.77 12.13
N PRO A 271 -5.46 -12.65 11.46
CA PRO A 271 -6.30 -13.79 11.16
C PRO A 271 -5.73 -14.72 10.08
N GLY A 272 -4.81 -14.26 9.23
CA GLY A 272 -4.21 -15.09 8.18
C GLY A 272 -3.20 -16.10 8.71
N ASN A 273 -2.41 -15.74 9.73
CA ASN A 273 -1.29 -16.56 10.19
C ASN A 273 -1.17 -16.72 11.71
N GLU A 274 -2.16 -16.22 12.46
CA GLU A 274 -2.23 -16.25 13.93
C GLU A 274 -1.03 -15.57 14.63
N ALA A 275 -0.19 -14.87 13.88
CA ALA A 275 0.98 -14.20 14.44
C ALA A 275 0.53 -12.98 15.27
N PRO A 276 1.15 -12.72 16.43
CA PRO A 276 0.86 -11.53 17.21
C PRO A 276 1.07 -10.27 16.39
N ILE A 277 0.08 -9.37 16.41
CA ILE A 277 0.16 -8.05 15.76
C ILE A 277 1.17 -7.16 16.52
N GLY A 278 1.37 -7.45 17.81
CA GLY A 278 2.17 -6.62 18.71
C GLY A 278 1.49 -5.29 19.00
N GLY A 279 0.16 -5.33 19.12
CA GLY A 279 -0.74 -4.19 19.26
C GLY A 279 -2.20 -4.66 19.23
N LEU A 280 -3.10 -3.74 18.88
CA LEU A 280 -4.54 -3.97 18.83
C LEU A 280 -5.10 -3.52 17.48
N LYS A 281 -6.07 -4.25 16.93
CA LYS A 281 -6.96 -3.77 15.88
C LYS A 281 -8.42 -3.96 16.28
N VAL A 282 -9.23 -2.93 16.10
CA VAL A 282 -10.68 -2.96 16.36
C VAL A 282 -11.39 -2.62 15.07
N THR A 283 -12.46 -3.35 14.77
CA THR A 283 -13.23 -3.19 13.53
C THR A 283 -14.72 -3.02 13.83
N THR A 284 -15.39 -2.29 12.96
CA THR A 284 -16.85 -2.19 12.84
C THR A 284 -17.25 -2.46 11.39
N GLU A 285 -18.53 -2.30 11.06
CA GLU A 285 -19.02 -2.45 9.68
C GLU A 285 -18.40 -1.42 8.72
N HIS A 286 -18.29 -0.15 9.15
CA HIS A 286 -17.83 0.94 8.28
C HIS A 286 -16.48 1.55 8.66
N GLY A 287 -15.77 1.01 9.64
CA GLY A 287 -14.48 1.56 10.04
C GLY A 287 -13.64 0.62 10.88
N TRP A 288 -12.39 1.00 11.07
CA TRP A 288 -11.48 0.28 11.94
C TRP A 288 -10.36 1.22 12.42
N PHE A 289 -9.74 0.85 13.54
CA PHE A 289 -8.43 1.39 13.91
C PHE A 289 -7.47 0.27 14.28
N ALA A 290 -6.17 0.53 14.14
CA ALA A 290 -5.12 -0.32 14.65
C ALA A 290 -4.06 0.50 15.37
N ALA A 291 -3.71 0.10 16.60
CA ALA A 291 -2.70 0.73 17.43
C ALA A 291 -1.49 -0.18 17.58
N ARG A 292 -0.30 0.36 17.32
CA ARG A 292 0.96 -0.39 17.45
C ARG A 292 2.12 0.49 17.89
N PRO A 293 3.05 -0.02 18.71
CA PRO A 293 4.20 0.74 19.16
C PRO A 293 5.15 1.04 18.00
N SER A 294 5.77 2.21 18.01
CA SER A 294 6.89 2.52 17.12
C SER A 294 8.12 1.71 17.52
N GLY A 295 8.83 1.19 16.52
CA GLY A 295 10.07 0.46 16.72
C GLY A 295 11.28 1.35 17.03
N THR A 296 11.22 2.63 16.66
CA THR A 296 12.36 3.55 16.65
C THR A 296 12.21 4.75 17.56
N GLU A 297 10.99 5.04 18.01
CA GLU A 297 10.64 6.28 18.74
C GLU A 297 9.74 5.96 19.93
N ASP A 298 9.72 6.80 20.95
CA ASP A 298 8.87 6.69 22.15
C ASP A 298 7.43 7.17 21.89
N ILE A 299 6.85 6.58 20.84
CA ILE A 299 5.50 6.81 20.38
C ILE A 299 4.85 5.45 20.05
N TYR A 300 3.53 5.45 19.97
CA TYR A 300 2.77 4.46 19.21
C TYR A 300 2.03 5.14 18.06
N LYS A 301 1.62 4.33 17.08
CA LYS A 301 0.95 4.77 15.86
C LYS A 301 -0.46 4.23 15.88
N ILE A 302 -1.43 5.10 15.60
CA ILE A 302 -2.82 4.72 15.35
C ILE A 302 -3.08 4.91 13.87
N TYR A 303 -3.49 3.83 13.21
CA TYR A 303 -4.02 3.84 11.85
C TYR A 303 -5.53 3.75 11.96
N ALA A 304 -6.25 4.52 11.16
CA ALA A 304 -7.70 4.46 11.13
C ALA A 304 -8.20 4.62 9.71
N GLU A 305 -9.34 3.99 9.44
CA GLU A 305 -10.05 4.13 8.18
C GLU A 305 -11.55 4.18 8.42
N SER A 306 -12.24 5.01 7.65
CA SER A 306 -13.70 5.03 7.59
C SER A 306 -14.19 4.99 6.16
N PHE A 307 -15.23 4.19 5.90
CA PHE A 307 -15.98 4.17 4.63
C PHE A 307 -17.19 5.13 4.63
N ARG A 308 -17.23 6.12 5.54
CA ARG A 308 -18.32 7.08 5.64
C ARG A 308 -17.87 8.47 5.23
N ASP A 309 -17.28 9.22 6.16
CA ASP A 309 -16.87 10.60 5.96
C ASP A 309 -15.75 11.02 6.92
N GLU A 310 -15.27 12.25 6.75
CA GLU A 310 -14.15 12.79 7.52
C GLU A 310 -14.49 12.88 9.02
N ALA A 311 -15.72 13.26 9.36
CA ALA A 311 -16.15 13.37 10.75
C ALA A 311 -16.14 12.00 11.44
N HIS A 312 -16.51 10.94 10.70
CA HIS A 312 -16.50 9.59 11.21
C HIS A 312 -15.06 9.08 11.46
N VAL A 313 -14.10 9.31 10.56
CA VAL A 313 -12.70 8.89 10.82
C VAL A 313 -12.06 9.67 11.97
N GLU A 314 -12.37 10.96 12.11
CA GLU A 314 -11.89 11.75 13.26
C GLU A 314 -12.50 11.26 14.58
N THR A 315 -13.76 10.83 14.55
CA THR A 315 -14.40 10.18 15.71
C THR A 315 -13.72 8.84 16.03
N ILE A 316 -13.43 8.01 15.02
CA ILE A 316 -12.66 6.77 15.19
C ILE A 316 -11.31 7.05 15.83
N LEU A 317 -10.56 8.05 15.35
CA LEU A 317 -9.24 8.40 15.88
C LEU A 317 -9.32 8.85 17.34
N SER A 318 -10.30 9.70 17.67
CA SER A 318 -10.51 10.17 19.04
C SER A 318 -10.85 9.02 19.98
N GLU A 319 -11.79 8.14 19.60
CA GLU A 319 -12.18 7.00 20.42
C GLU A 319 -11.08 5.94 20.49
N ALA A 320 -10.34 5.72 19.41
CA ALA A 320 -9.18 4.82 19.39
C ALA A 320 -8.12 5.22 20.41
N GLN A 321 -7.83 6.52 20.53
CA GLN A 321 -6.91 7.05 21.53
C GLN A 321 -7.41 6.71 22.94
N SER A 322 -8.67 7.01 23.25
CA SER A 322 -9.26 6.69 24.56
C SER A 322 -9.24 5.19 24.86
N ILE A 323 -9.66 4.35 23.90
CA ILE A 323 -9.67 2.88 24.07
C ILE A 323 -8.27 2.35 24.35
N VAL A 324 -7.25 2.86 23.65
CA VAL A 324 -5.87 2.44 23.89
C VAL A 324 -5.39 2.91 25.26
N ASP A 325 -5.67 4.16 25.63
CA ASP A 325 -5.23 4.72 26.92
C ASP A 325 -5.87 3.96 28.10
N ASP A 326 -7.17 3.63 28.02
CA ASP A 326 -7.89 2.82 29.01
C ASP A 326 -7.30 1.39 29.13
N ALA A 327 -7.08 0.74 27.98
CA ALA A 327 -6.45 -0.59 27.93
C ALA A 327 -5.01 -0.59 28.48
N LEU A 328 -4.31 0.55 28.39
CA LEU A 328 -2.98 0.77 28.95
C LEU A 328 -2.99 1.13 30.44
N ALA A 329 -4.08 1.67 30.97
CA ALA A 329 -4.27 1.93 32.39
C ALA A 329 -4.59 0.63 33.16
N GLY A 330 -5.39 -0.27 32.58
CA GLY A 330 -5.77 -1.54 33.19
C GLY A 330 -6.93 -1.47 34.15
N GLU A 331 -7.86 -0.59 33.83
CA GLU A 331 -9.18 -0.54 34.45
C GLU A 331 -10.12 -1.58 33.85
#